data_AF-A0A7R9PI14-F1
#
_entry.id   AF-A0A7R9PI14-F1
#
_cell.length_a   1.000
_cell.length_b   1.000
_cell.length_c   1.000
_cell.angle_alpha   90.00
_cell.angle_beta   90.00
_cell.angle_gamma   90.00
#
_symmetry.space_group_name_H-M   'P 1'
#
loop_
_entity.id
_entity.type
_entity.pdbx_description
1 polymer ?
#
loop_
_entity_poly.entity_id
_entity_poly.type
_entity_poly.pdbx_seq_one_letter_code
_entity_poly.pdbx_strand_id
1 'polypeptide(L)'
;MYINHDDLVAMASGPPTPAPATQGEQMLKAMDREIVSLKRQVQNNKQTLSSFKRKTSEGIDDFRPADTTSRINARWTNDELLLAVQGVRKYGKDFKAIAEVIGTKTEAHLRSYFVNYRRRYNLDAVLKEFEAENGPIVENDEKDEKVRLI
;
A
#
# COMPACT_ATOMS: atom_id res chain seq x y z
N MET A 1 0.93 44.36 0.19
CA MET A 1 2.04 44.51 -0.76
C MET A 1 3.07 43.46 -0.40
N TYR A 2 3.40 42.54 -1.31
CA TYR A 2 4.44 41.53 -1.07
C TYR A 2 5.72 42.02 -1.74
N ILE A 3 6.78 42.17 -0.97
CA ILE A 3 8.08 42.67 -1.45
C ILE A 3 9.14 41.71 -0.90
N ASN A 4 9.87 41.06 -1.81
CA ASN A 4 10.96 40.15 -1.48
C ASN A 4 12.29 40.75 -1.97
N HIS A 5 13.32 40.66 -1.14
CA HIS A 5 14.66 41.13 -1.48
C HIS A 5 15.23 40.38 -2.70
N ASP A 6 15.03 39.07 -2.77
CA ASP A 6 15.54 38.24 -3.87
C ASP A 6 14.91 38.62 -5.22
N ASP A 7 13.61 38.91 -5.23
CA ASP A 7 12.89 39.34 -6.43
C ASP A 7 13.38 40.73 -6.91
N LEU A 8 13.67 41.64 -5.97
CA LEU A 8 14.22 42.97 -6.29
C LEU A 8 15.64 42.85 -6.89
N VAL A 9 16.48 41.98 -6.32
CA VAL A 9 17.82 41.70 -6.84
C VAL A 9 17.73 41.04 -8.22
N ALA A 10 16.83 40.07 -8.40
CA ALA A 10 16.62 39.39 -9.67
C ALA A 10 16.17 40.34 -10.79
N MET A 11 15.34 41.35 -10.49
CA MET A 11 14.90 42.37 -11.45
C MET A 11 15.95 43.44 -11.78
N ALA A 12 16.96 43.62 -10.93
CA ALA A 12 17.99 44.66 -11.07
C ALA A 12 19.33 44.16 -11.63
N SER A 13 19.61 42.86 -11.51
CA SER A 13 20.92 42.25 -11.81
C SER A 13 21.03 41.54 -13.16
N GLY A 14 19.99 41.60 -14.01
CA GLY A 14 20.01 40.93 -15.31
C GLY A 14 20.87 41.60 -16.37
N PRO A 15 21.22 40.84 -17.43
CA PRO A 15 21.94 41.39 -18.57
C PRO A 15 21.15 42.52 -19.24
N PRO A 16 21.83 43.58 -19.74
CA PRO A 16 21.16 44.69 -20.42
C PRO A 16 20.41 44.18 -21.65
N THR A 17 19.10 44.37 -21.63
CA THR A 17 18.20 43.93 -22.71
C THR A 17 18.15 45.01 -23.79
N PRO A 18 18.22 44.66 -25.09
CA PRO A 18 17.99 45.62 -26.15
C PRO A 18 16.55 46.17 -26.04
N ALA A 19 16.41 47.49 -26.12
CA ALA A 19 15.12 48.17 -26.01
C ALA A 19 14.10 47.57 -26.98
N PRO A 20 12.83 47.33 -26.55
CA PRO A 20 12.12 48.12 -25.54
C PRO A 20 11.72 47.39 -24.24
N ALA A 21 12.15 46.15 -23.99
CA ALA A 21 11.65 45.34 -22.87
C ALA A 21 12.53 45.39 -21.61
N THR A 22 11.94 45.65 -20.44
CA THR A 22 12.64 45.61 -19.14
C THR A 22 12.78 44.17 -18.62
N GLN A 23 13.73 43.92 -17.71
CA GLN A 23 13.90 42.59 -17.11
C GLN A 23 12.65 42.10 -16.37
N GLY A 24 11.96 43.01 -15.66
CA GLY A 24 10.67 42.71 -15.00
C GLY A 24 9.61 42.25 -16.00
N GLU A 25 9.57 42.85 -17.20
CA GLU A 25 8.65 42.44 -18.27
C GLU A 25 8.97 41.03 -18.79
N GLN A 26 10.25 40.64 -18.86
CA GLN A 26 10.64 39.28 -19.25
C GLN A 26 10.24 38.24 -18.19
N MET A 27 10.40 38.57 -16.91
CA MET A 27 9.98 37.71 -15.80
C MET A 27 8.47 37.47 -15.81
N LEU A 28 7.67 38.53 -16.02
CA LEU A 28 6.22 38.42 -16.18
C LEU A 28 5.85 37.52 -17.38
N LYS A 29 6.49 37.72 -18.55
CA LYS A 29 6.27 36.88 -19.74
C LYS A 29 6.67 35.41 -19.50
N ALA A 30 7.70 35.14 -18.71
CA ALA A 30 8.09 33.78 -18.34
C ALA A 30 7.04 33.12 -17.45
N MET A 31 6.54 33.83 -16.44
CA MET A 31 5.45 33.35 -15.59
C MET A 31 4.15 33.13 -16.38
N ASP A 32 3.82 34.01 -17.34
CA ASP A 32 2.65 33.82 -18.22
C ASP A 32 2.75 32.52 -19.03
N ARG A 33 3.94 32.21 -19.56
CA ARG A 33 4.18 30.93 -20.28
C ARG A 33 4.04 29.73 -19.35
N GLU A 34 4.54 29.84 -18.12
CA GLU A 34 4.39 28.80 -17.12
C GLU A 34 2.92 28.57 -16.75
N ILE A 35 2.15 29.64 -16.54
CA ILE A 35 0.70 29.57 -16.30
C ILE A 35 -0.01 28.84 -17.46
N VAL A 36 0.31 29.18 -18.70
CA VAL A 36 -0.27 28.50 -19.89
C VAL A 36 0.13 27.02 -19.92
N SER A 37 1.39 26.70 -19.60
CA SER A 37 1.89 25.33 -19.54
C SER A 37 1.16 24.50 -18.46
N LEU A 38 1.03 25.05 -17.26
CA LEU A 38 0.32 24.43 -16.14
C LEU A 38 -1.17 24.25 -16.46
N LYS A 39 -1.82 25.25 -17.07
CA LYS A 39 -3.22 25.12 -17.53
C LYS A 39 -3.38 23.97 -18.53
N ARG A 40 -2.45 23.82 -19.49
CA ARG A 40 -2.46 22.70 -20.43
C ARG A 40 -2.30 21.36 -19.71
N GLN A 41 -1.38 21.27 -18.75
CA GLN A 41 -1.18 20.07 -17.94
C GLN A 41 -2.45 19.71 -17.15
N VAL A 42 -3.13 20.69 -16.55
CA VAL A 42 -4.41 20.48 -15.84
C VAL A 42 -5.47 19.91 -16.77
N GLN A 43 -5.59 20.41 -18.01
CA GLN A 43 -6.56 19.86 -18.97
C GLN A 43 -6.23 18.42 -19.37
N ASN A 44 -4.96 18.10 -19.61
CA ASN A 44 -4.52 16.74 -19.89
C ASN A 44 -4.82 15.79 -18.73
N ASN A 45 -4.55 16.23 -17.50
CA ASN A 45 -4.87 15.46 -16.29
C ASN A 45 -6.38 15.25 -16.14
N LYS A 46 -7.19 16.28 -16.42
CA LYS A 46 -8.66 16.21 -16.37
C LYS A 46 -9.20 15.18 -17.36
N GLN A 47 -8.67 15.17 -18.59
CA GLN A 47 -9.07 14.21 -19.62
C GLN A 47 -8.68 12.78 -19.22
N THR A 48 -7.47 12.59 -18.70
CA THR A 48 -6.98 11.29 -18.21
C THR A 48 -7.85 10.78 -17.06
N LEU A 49 -8.12 11.63 -16.06
CA LEU A 49 -8.99 11.30 -14.94
C LEU A 49 -10.42 10.97 -15.39
N SER A 50 -10.96 11.72 -16.36
CA SER A 50 -12.28 11.44 -16.93
C SER A 50 -12.30 10.07 -17.61
N SER A 51 -11.22 9.68 -18.30
CA SER A 51 -11.11 8.37 -18.91
C SER A 51 -11.06 7.24 -17.87
N PHE A 52 -10.30 7.41 -16.78
CA PHE A 52 -10.25 6.44 -15.69
C PHE A 52 -11.59 6.32 -14.97
N LYS A 53 -12.26 7.44 -14.68
CA LYS A 53 -13.58 7.45 -14.06
C LYS A 53 -14.62 6.65 -14.85
N ARG A 54 -14.59 6.71 -16.18
CA ARG A 54 -15.47 5.89 -17.03
C ARG A 54 -15.10 4.40 -16.98
N LYS A 55 -13.81 4.07 -16.90
CA LYS A 55 -13.38 2.66 -16.81
C LYS A 55 -13.74 2.01 -15.47
N THR A 56 -13.80 2.80 -14.40
CA THR A 56 -14.10 2.31 -13.04
C THR A 56 -15.52 2.65 -12.59
N SER A 57 -16.40 3.12 -13.48
CA SER A 57 -17.75 3.59 -13.10
C SER A 57 -18.67 2.45 -12.67
N GLU A 58 -18.45 1.24 -13.17
CA GLU A 58 -19.24 0.06 -12.86
C GLU A 58 -18.94 -0.51 -11.47
N GLY A 59 -17.91 -0.01 -10.78
CA GLY A 59 -17.55 -0.45 -9.43
C GLY A 59 -16.99 -1.88 -9.40
N ILE A 60 -17.11 -2.53 -8.26
CA ILE A 60 -16.65 -3.91 -8.04
C ILE A 60 -17.73 -4.80 -7.39
N ASP A 61 -18.98 -4.32 -7.36
CA ASP A 61 -20.07 -4.98 -6.63
C ASP A 61 -20.38 -6.36 -7.21
N ASP A 62 -20.34 -6.51 -8.54
CA ASP A 62 -20.53 -7.80 -9.22
C ASP A 62 -19.42 -8.83 -8.92
N PHE A 63 -18.25 -8.37 -8.46
CA PHE A 63 -17.12 -9.23 -8.10
C PHE A 63 -17.06 -9.52 -6.60
N ARG A 64 -17.98 -8.96 -5.81
CA ARG A 64 -18.00 -9.15 -4.36
C ARG A 64 -18.56 -10.54 -4.01
N PRO A 65 -17.77 -11.43 -3.39
CA PRO A 65 -18.29 -12.70 -2.92
C PRO A 65 -19.31 -12.50 -1.78
N ALA A 66 -20.17 -13.48 -1.56
CA ALA A 66 -21.06 -13.47 -0.40
C ALA A 66 -20.25 -13.55 0.91
N ASP A 67 -20.63 -12.74 1.91
CA ASP A 67 -19.96 -12.73 3.21
C ASP A 67 -20.22 -14.04 3.96
N THR A 68 -19.17 -14.84 4.20
CA THR A 68 -19.26 -16.06 5.00
C THR A 68 -19.15 -15.73 6.49
N THR A 69 -20.28 -15.46 7.15
CA THR A 69 -20.30 -15.24 8.61
C THR A 69 -20.31 -16.58 9.34
N SER A 70 -19.13 -17.16 9.53
CA SER A 70 -18.95 -18.35 10.38
C SER A 70 -18.71 -17.93 11.83
N ARG A 71 -19.35 -18.63 12.78
CA ARG A 71 -19.11 -18.37 14.20
C ARG A 71 -17.71 -18.86 14.59
N ILE A 72 -17.00 -18.03 15.34
CA ILE A 72 -15.68 -18.40 15.88
C ILE A 72 -15.80 -19.60 16.82
N ASN A 73 -14.92 -20.58 16.65
CA ASN A 73 -14.87 -21.80 17.45
C ASN A 73 -13.43 -22.13 17.85
N ALA A 74 -13.19 -22.38 19.14
CA ALA A 74 -11.87 -22.71 19.67
C ALA A 74 -11.45 -24.17 19.41
N ARG A 75 -12.40 -25.10 19.25
CA ARG A 75 -12.09 -26.51 18.98
C ARG A 75 -11.56 -26.65 17.56
N TRP A 76 -10.42 -27.33 17.42
CA TRP A 76 -9.81 -27.66 16.15
C TRP A 76 -10.35 -28.98 15.60
N THR A 77 -10.91 -28.95 14.39
CA THR A 77 -11.19 -30.16 13.62
C THR A 77 -9.97 -30.56 12.80
N ASN A 78 -9.90 -31.80 12.33
CA ASN A 78 -8.79 -32.25 11.48
C ASN A 78 -8.70 -31.42 10.18
N ASP A 79 -9.83 -31.12 9.57
CA ASP A 79 -9.89 -30.31 8.34
C ASP A 79 -9.34 -28.90 8.57
N GLU A 80 -9.68 -28.26 9.70
CA GLU A 80 -9.13 -26.96 10.06
C GLU A 80 -7.62 -27.01 10.30
N LEU A 81 -7.12 -28.08 10.95
CA LEU A 81 -5.68 -28.27 11.17
C LEU A 81 -4.94 -28.39 9.83
N LEU A 82 -5.49 -29.12 8.86
CA LEU A 82 -4.90 -29.30 7.53
C LEU A 82 -5.00 -28.03 6.67
N LEU A 83 -6.11 -27.29 6.77
CA LEU A 83 -6.24 -25.96 6.14
C LEU A 83 -5.22 -24.98 6.70
N ALA A 84 -4.93 -25.01 8.01
CA ALA A 84 -3.91 -24.18 8.61
C ALA A 84 -2.50 -24.52 8.08
N VAL A 85 -2.16 -25.80 7.88
CA VAL A 85 -0.87 -26.19 7.25
C VAL A 85 -0.75 -25.62 5.85
N GLN A 86 -1.79 -25.79 5.02
CA GLN A 86 -1.83 -25.25 3.65
C GLN A 86 -1.77 -23.72 3.66
N GLY A 87 -2.42 -23.09 4.62
CA GLY A 87 -2.35 -21.65 4.85
C GLY A 87 -0.93 -21.17 5.11
N VAL A 88 -0.20 -21.85 6.01
CA VAL A 88 1.21 -21.52 6.28
C VAL A 88 2.07 -21.71 5.03
N ARG A 89 1.82 -22.74 4.23
CA ARG A 89 2.55 -22.97 2.96
C ARG A 89 2.33 -21.86 1.93
N LYS A 90 1.13 -21.27 1.90
CA LYS A 90 0.72 -20.28 0.90
C LYS A 90 0.92 -18.83 1.34
N TYR A 91 0.79 -18.55 2.63
CA TYR A 91 0.79 -17.19 3.19
C TYR A 91 1.87 -16.96 4.26
N GLY A 92 2.68 -17.98 4.56
CA GLY A 92 3.73 -17.89 5.57
C GLY A 92 3.17 -17.61 6.97
N LYS A 93 3.60 -16.48 7.57
CA LYS A 93 3.15 -16.02 8.89
C LYS A 93 2.04 -14.98 8.87
N ASP A 94 1.35 -14.80 7.72
CA ASP A 94 0.13 -13.98 7.69
C ASP A 94 -1.04 -14.74 8.34
N PHE A 95 -1.02 -14.75 9.67
CA PHE A 95 -2.04 -15.42 10.49
C PHE A 95 -3.43 -14.81 10.31
N LYS A 96 -3.54 -13.57 9.83
CA LYS A 96 -4.83 -12.96 9.55
C LYS A 96 -5.43 -13.55 8.28
N ALA A 97 -4.67 -13.62 7.19
CA ALA A 97 -5.11 -14.22 5.93
C ALA A 97 -5.48 -15.71 6.12
N ILE A 98 -4.69 -16.46 6.87
CA ILE A 98 -4.98 -17.88 7.13
C ILE A 98 -6.26 -18.02 7.98
N ALA A 99 -6.50 -17.13 8.94
CA ALA A 99 -7.72 -17.16 9.74
C ALA A 99 -8.97 -16.87 8.88
N GLU A 100 -8.89 -15.95 7.93
CA GLU A 100 -9.96 -15.67 6.96
C GLU A 100 -10.25 -16.87 6.06
N VAL A 101 -9.23 -17.60 5.62
CA VAL A 101 -9.41 -18.85 4.84
C VAL A 101 -10.14 -19.93 5.63
N ILE A 102 -9.86 -20.06 6.92
CA ILE A 102 -10.52 -21.04 7.79
C ILE A 102 -11.93 -20.56 8.18
N GLY A 103 -12.13 -19.25 8.35
CA GLY A 103 -13.41 -18.61 8.65
C GLY A 103 -13.93 -18.79 10.09
N THR A 104 -13.53 -19.85 10.80
CA THR A 104 -13.97 -20.15 12.18
C THR A 104 -12.90 -19.86 13.25
N LYS A 105 -11.71 -19.43 12.84
CA LYS A 105 -10.55 -19.19 13.73
C LYS A 105 -10.13 -17.72 13.67
N THR A 106 -9.42 -17.28 14.69
CA THR A 106 -8.87 -15.92 14.77
C THR A 106 -7.35 -15.98 14.63
N GLU A 107 -6.73 -14.82 14.39
CA GLU A 107 -5.27 -14.68 14.35
C GLU A 107 -4.60 -15.25 15.62
N ALA A 108 -5.18 -14.98 16.80
CA ALA A 108 -4.69 -15.50 18.07
C ALA A 108 -4.73 -17.03 18.14
N HIS A 109 -5.79 -17.67 17.61
CA HIS A 109 -5.84 -19.13 17.52
C HIS A 109 -4.73 -19.67 16.61
N LEU A 110 -4.37 -18.95 15.55
CA LEU A 110 -3.32 -19.38 14.63
C LEU A 110 -1.91 -19.20 15.18
N ARG A 111 -1.65 -18.11 15.92
CA ARG A 111 -0.39 -17.95 16.66
C ARG A 111 -0.17 -19.13 17.62
N SER A 112 -1.19 -19.47 18.41
CA SER A 112 -1.16 -20.63 19.30
C SER A 112 -1.01 -21.95 18.54
N TYR A 113 -1.73 -22.12 17.43
CA TYR A 113 -1.60 -23.30 16.57
C TYR A 113 -0.17 -23.47 16.07
N PHE A 114 0.44 -22.40 15.58
CA PHE A 114 1.78 -22.43 14.99
C PHE A 114 2.83 -22.92 15.99
N VAL A 115 2.73 -22.51 17.26
CA VAL A 115 3.62 -22.97 18.34
C VAL A 115 3.29 -24.41 18.75
N ASN A 116 2.01 -24.70 19.05
CA ASN A 116 1.57 -26.00 19.59
C ASN A 116 1.69 -27.17 18.61
N TYR A 117 1.68 -26.88 17.33
CA TYR A 117 1.70 -27.87 16.25
C TYR A 117 2.96 -27.79 15.38
N ARG A 118 3.91 -26.92 15.73
CA ARG A 118 5.20 -26.69 15.04
C ARG A 118 5.87 -27.99 14.58
N ARG A 119 6.15 -28.89 15.53
CA ARG A 119 6.85 -30.16 15.28
C ARG A 119 5.96 -31.20 14.59
N ARG A 120 4.69 -31.29 14.99
CA ARG A 120 3.77 -32.34 14.51
C ARG A 120 3.48 -32.24 13.01
N TYR A 121 3.33 -31.02 12.49
CA TYR A 121 3.14 -30.79 11.04
C TYR A 121 4.39 -30.25 10.35
N ASN A 122 5.55 -30.31 11.01
CA ASN A 122 6.82 -29.86 10.47
C ASN A 122 6.76 -28.45 9.85
N LEU A 123 6.09 -27.53 10.56
CA LEU A 123 5.78 -26.19 10.06
C LEU A 123 7.05 -25.37 9.73
N ASP A 124 8.21 -25.75 10.27
CA ASP A 124 9.51 -25.12 9.93
C ASP A 124 9.85 -25.37 8.46
N ALA A 125 9.68 -26.61 7.98
CA ALA A 125 9.94 -26.97 6.60
C ALA A 125 8.93 -26.30 5.66
N VAL A 126 7.65 -26.30 6.03
CA VAL A 126 6.59 -25.64 5.27
C VAL A 126 6.86 -24.14 5.12
N LEU A 127 7.34 -23.49 6.17
CA LEU A 127 7.68 -22.07 6.13
C LEU A 127 8.90 -21.81 5.23
N LYS A 128 9.91 -22.68 5.28
CA LYS A 128 11.08 -22.59 4.42
C LYS A 128 10.73 -22.72 2.94
N GLU A 129 9.76 -23.59 2.59
CA GLU A 129 9.26 -23.68 1.22
C GLU A 129 8.57 -22.39 0.77
N PHE A 130 7.78 -21.77 1.65
CA PHE A 130 7.17 -20.46 1.36
C PHE A 130 8.24 -19.39 1.12
N GLU A 131 9.27 -19.32 1.97
CA GLU A 131 10.38 -18.37 1.85
C GLU A 131 11.21 -18.57 0.57
N ALA A 132 11.40 -19.82 0.14
CA ALA A 132 12.11 -20.13 -1.10
C ALA A 132 11.39 -19.60 -2.34
N GLU A 133 10.06 -19.53 -2.32
CA GLU A 133 9.24 -19.04 -3.43
C GLU A 133 8.97 -17.52 -3.37
N ASN A 134 8.75 -16.98 -2.17
CA ASN A 134 8.26 -15.60 -1.99
C ASN A 134 9.32 -14.65 -1.42
N GLY A 135 10.50 -15.17 -1.07
CA GLY A 135 11.56 -14.43 -0.40
C GLY A 135 11.45 -14.49 1.12
N PRO A 136 12.47 -13.95 1.84
CA PRO A 136 12.53 -14.01 3.28
C PRO A 136 11.39 -13.22 3.93
N ILE A 137 10.80 -13.80 4.97
CA ILE A 137 9.77 -13.14 5.76
C ILE A 137 10.44 -12.08 6.64
N VAL A 138 10.01 -10.82 6.53
CA VAL A 138 10.43 -9.76 7.45
C VAL A 138 9.61 -9.92 8.73
N GLU A 139 10.21 -10.53 9.74
CA GLU A 139 9.59 -10.68 11.06
C GLU A 139 9.53 -9.32 11.76
N ASN A 140 8.31 -8.88 12.13
CA ASN A 140 8.12 -7.74 13.02
C ASN A 140 7.84 -8.29 14.43
N ASP A 141 8.90 -8.78 15.07
CA ASP A 141 8.89 -9.63 16.27
C ASP A 141 8.41 -8.97 17.58
N GLU A 142 8.03 -7.68 17.56
CA GLU A 142 7.71 -6.95 18.80
C GLU A 142 6.48 -7.47 19.57
N LYS A 143 5.65 -8.34 18.97
CA LYS A 143 4.39 -8.82 19.58
C LYS A 143 4.42 -10.26 20.11
N ASP A 144 5.33 -11.11 19.62
CA ASP A 144 5.31 -12.55 19.96
C ASP A 144 6.07 -12.90 21.24
N GLU A 145 6.97 -12.04 21.71
CA GLU A 145 7.74 -12.27 22.95
C GLU A 145 6.87 -12.15 24.22
N LYS A 146 5.85 -11.25 24.21
CA LYS A 146 4.95 -11.05 25.36
C LYS A 146 4.05 -12.25 25.66
N VAL A 147 3.77 -13.11 24.68
CA VAL A 147 2.89 -14.29 24.87
C VAL A 147 3.65 -15.47 25.48
N ARG A 148 4.99 -15.49 25.43
CA ARG A 148 5.82 -16.56 26.00
C ARG A 148 6.10 -16.40 27.50
N LEU A 149 5.73 -15.26 28.10
CA LEU A 149 6.06 -14.88 29.48
C LEU A 149 4.84 -14.89 30.45
N ILE A 150 3.70 -15.44 30.03
CA ILE A 150 2.50 -15.65 30.86
C ILE A 150 2.10 -17.12 30.75
#